data_AF-A0A2T2SD76-F1
#
_entry.id   AF-A0A2T2SD76-F1
#
_cell.length_a   1.000
_cell.length_b   1.000
_cell.length_c   1.000
_cell.angle_alpha   90.00
_cell.angle_beta   90.00
_cell.angle_gamma   90.00
#
_symmetry.space_group_name_H-M   'P 1'
#
loop_
_entity.id
_entity.type
_entity.pdbx_description
1 polymer ?
#
loop_
_entity_poly.entity_id
_entity_poly.type
_entity_poly.pdbx_seq_one_letter_code
_entity_poly.pdbx_strand_id
1 'polypeptide(L)' 'GGNGVTSMYPVMRHMNNLESVITYEGTHEVHTLVVGEDVTGKNAFT' A
#
# COMPACT_ATOMS: atom_id res chain seq x y z
N GLY A 1 -7.42 20.38 6.04
CA GLY A 1 -6.12 20.87 6.56
C GLY A 1 -6.17 21.01 8.07
N GLY A 2 -5.03 21.09 8.76
CA GLY A 2 -4.87 21.32 10.21
C GLY A 2 -5.47 20.25 11.13
N ASN A 3 -6.80 20.13 11.12
CA ASN A 3 -7.60 19.24 11.96
C ASN A 3 -7.31 17.76 11.75
N GLY A 4 -6.74 17.37 10.61
CA GLY A 4 -6.35 15.98 10.38
C GLY A 4 -5.14 15.54 11.23
N VAL A 5 -4.26 16.48 11.60
CA VAL A 5 -2.94 16.22 12.23
C VAL A 5 -3.00 16.26 13.76
N THR A 6 -4.11 16.73 14.33
CA THR A 6 -4.31 16.73 15.78
C THR A 6 -4.91 15.40 16.22
N SER A 7 -4.63 14.98 17.46
CA SER A 7 -5.20 13.76 18.06
C SER A 7 -6.72 13.79 18.24
N MET A 8 -7.36 14.94 17.99
CA MET A 8 -8.80 15.15 18.11
C MET A 8 -9.60 14.52 16.97
N TYR A 9 -8.97 14.25 15.83
CA TYR A 9 -9.62 13.60 14.69
C TYR A 9 -8.85 12.35 14.29
N PRO A 10 -9.52 11.20 14.12
CA PRO A 10 -8.85 9.91 13.94
C PRO A 10 -8.24 9.73 12.54
N VAL A 11 -8.33 10.72 11.65
CA VAL A 11 -7.94 10.62 10.24
C VAL A 11 -6.48 10.22 10.09
N MET A 12 -5.55 10.86 10.79
CA MET A 12 -4.12 10.49 10.73
C MET A 12 -3.82 9.15 11.40
N ARG A 13 -4.58 8.76 12.44
CA ARG A 13 -4.44 7.42 13.03
C ARG A 13 -4.84 6.33 12.03
N HIS A 14 -5.94 6.52 11.31
CA HIS A 14 -6.37 5.58 10.27
C HIS A 14 -5.42 5.56 9.07
N MET A 15 -4.88 6.72 8.68
CA MET A 15 -3.85 6.81 7.64
C MET A 15 -2.61 5.98 8.02
N ASN A 16 -2.08 6.16 9.23
CA ASN A 16 -0.93 5.37 9.72
C ASN A 16 -1.21 3.86 9.77
N ASN A 17 -2.44 3.46 10.12
CA ASN A 17 -2.84 2.06 10.08
C ASN A 17 -2.85 1.51 8.65
N LEU A 18 -3.32 2.30 7.66
CA LEU A 18 -3.38 1.89 6.26
C LEU A 18 -2.00 1.79 5.62
N GLU A 19 -1.06 2.67 5.97
CA GLU A 19 0.35 2.58 5.54
C GLU A 19 1.00 1.24 5.94
N SER A 20 0.66 0.73 7.12
CA SER A 20 1.14 -0.58 7.56
C SER A 20 0.51 -1.73 6.76
N VAL A 21 -0.76 -1.60 6.36
CA VAL A 21 -1.46 -2.61 5.52
C VAL A 21 -0.88 -2.66 4.10
N ILE A 22 -0.51 -1.51 3.53
CA ILE A 22 0.07 -1.41 2.17
C ILE A 22 1.38 -2.21 2.02
N THR A 23 2.11 -2.43 3.12
CA THR A 23 3.43 -3.07 3.09
C THR A 23 3.43 -4.51 3.59
N TYR A 24 2.41 -4.95 4.32
CA TYR A 24 2.40 -6.24 5.01
C TYR A 24 2.00 -7.44 4.13
N GLU A 25 0.98 -7.31 3.29
CA GLU A 25 0.40 -8.45 2.53
C GLU A 25 0.92 -8.57 1.09
N GLY A 26 1.99 -7.85 0.77
CA GLY A 26 2.50 -7.69 -0.59
C GLY A 26 2.53 -6.22 -0.94
N THR A 27 3.70 -5.73 -1.35
CA THR A 27 3.80 -4.32 -1.75
C THR A 27 3.01 -4.11 -3.04
N HIS A 28 2.60 -2.87 -3.27
CA HIS A 28 1.93 -2.49 -4.52
C HIS A 28 2.72 -2.95 -5.75
N GLU A 29 4.05 -2.90 -5.68
CA GLU A 29 4.97 -3.36 -6.71
C GLU A 29 4.91 -4.89 -6.88
N VAL A 30 4.92 -5.66 -5.79
CA VAL A 30 4.84 -7.13 -5.85
C VAL A 30 3.53 -7.57 -6.53
N HIS A 31 2.38 -7.00 -6.15
CA HIS A 31 1.10 -7.34 -6.79
C HIS A 31 1.08 -6.94 -8.27
N THR A 32 1.69 -5.82 -8.62
CA THR A 32 1.81 -5.39 -10.03
C THR A 32 2.68 -6.35 -10.83
N LEU A 33 3.77 -6.85 -10.25
CA LEU A 33 4.65 -7.84 -10.90
C LEU A 33 3.95 -9.20 -11.08
N VAL A 34 3.15 -9.66 -10.11
CA VAL A 34 2.34 -10.89 -10.25
C VAL A 34 1.34 -10.77 -11.40
N VAL A 35 0.59 -9.65 -11.48
CA VAL A 35 -0.35 -9.42 -12.58
C VAL A 35 0.38 -9.27 -13.92
N GLY A 36 1.55 -8.62 -13.92
CA GLY A 36 2.39 -8.51 -15.11
C GLY A 36 2.89 -9.85 -15.63
N GLU A 37 3.29 -10.76 -14.75
CA GLU A 37 3.68 -12.13 -15.10
C GLU A 37 2.50 -12.92 -15.69
N ASP A 38 1.31 -12.84 -15.11
CA ASP A 38 0.09 -13.51 -15.61
C ASP A 38 -0.30 -13.02 -17.02
N VAL A 39 -0.22 -11.71 -17.26
CA VAL A 39 -0.61 -11.11 -18.55
C VAL A 39 0.45 -11.33 -19.64
N THR A 40 1.74 -11.28 -19.28
CA THR A 40 2.84 -11.25 -20.27
C THR A 40 3.62 -12.55 -20.39
N GLY A 41 3.44 -13.48 -19.44
CA GLY A 41 4.21 -14.73 -19.33
C GLY A 41 5.69 -14.53 -18.99
N LYS A 42 6.09 -13.32 -18.58
CA LYS A 42 7.49 -12.98 -18.25
C LYS A 42 7.60 -12.62 -16.78
N ASN A 43 8.43 -13.37 -16.08
CA ASN A 43 8.78 -13.07 -14.69
C ASN A 43 9.69 -11.83 -14.63
N ALA A 44 9.33 -10.85 -13.80
CA ALA A 44 10.04 -9.57 -13.65
C ALA A 44 10.43 -9.28 -12.19
N PHE A 45 10.54 -10.32 -11.36
CA PHE A 45 10.97 -10.20 -9.95
C PHE A 45 12.49 -10.10 -9.76
N THR A 46 13.27 -10.21 -10.85
CA THR A 46 14.74 -10.31 -10.83
C THR A 46 15.39 -9.13 -11.54
#